data_AF-Q54I54-F1
#
_entry.id   AF-Q54I54-F1
#
_cell.length_a   1.000
_cell.length_b   1.000
_cell.length_c   1.000
_cell.angle_alpha   90.00
_cell.angle_beta   90.00
_cell.angle_gamma   90.00
#
_symmetry.space_group_name_H-M   'P 1'
#
loop_
_entity.id
_entity.type
_entity.pdbx_description
1 polymer ?
#
loop_
_entity_poly.entity_id
_entity_poly.type
_entity_poly.pdbx_seq_one_letter_code
_entity_poly.pdbx_strand_id
1 'polypeptide(L)'
;MESMNNQEILNGTIEYVSRSSKLLKKVSDITKEKIKDYPYLDDLTEEYIQAQHLYDRTPKLLKLLSEINITDAIISNEVIENINNMKYELDHLIESTQFRIDDIDTYFKRVETEYFLKDKKNEFYVELSSYNSQIQDSLKKLKSIYDGGKLLTKEVSEINRKKFKNSDKVLTKHINTGIALFIILTSLLVYFIQFKPKISQD
;
A
#
# COMPACT_ATOMS: atom_id res chain seq x y z
N MET A 1 -6.76 -26.54 -5.83
CA MET A 1 -6.56 -25.11 -5.51
C MET A 1 -5.96 -24.49 -6.76
N GLU A 2 -6.71 -23.63 -7.44
CA GLU A 2 -6.16 -22.79 -8.50
C GLU A 2 -5.11 -21.88 -7.85
N SER A 3 -3.84 -22.06 -8.21
CA SER A 3 -2.88 -21.00 -7.96
C SER A 3 -3.33 -19.83 -8.82
N MET A 4 -3.98 -18.82 -8.22
CA MET A 4 -4.15 -17.54 -8.92
C MET A 4 -2.79 -17.14 -9.47
N ASN A 5 -2.74 -16.73 -10.73
CA ASN A 5 -1.47 -16.37 -11.35
C ASN A 5 -0.93 -15.12 -10.64
N ASN A 6 0.36 -15.05 -10.30
CA ASN A 6 1.02 -13.87 -9.72
C ASN A 6 0.61 -12.56 -10.42
N GLN A 7 0.36 -12.62 -11.73
CA GLN A 7 -0.14 -11.51 -12.52
C GLN A 7 -1.53 -11.00 -12.10
N GLU A 8 -2.48 -11.88 -11.79
CA GLU A 8 -3.84 -11.50 -11.38
C GLU A 8 -3.83 -10.73 -10.05
N ILE A 9 -2.94 -11.09 -9.16
CA ILE A 9 -2.81 -10.51 -7.83
C ILE A 9 -2.11 -9.16 -7.87
N LEU A 10 -1.03 -9.08 -8.67
CA LEU A 10 -0.40 -7.82 -8.98
C LEU A 10 -1.45 -6.86 -9.56
N ASN A 11 -2.24 -7.32 -10.53
CA ASN A 11 -3.30 -6.54 -11.14
C ASN A 11 -4.37 -6.14 -10.11
N GLY A 12 -4.78 -7.05 -9.22
CA GLY A 12 -5.73 -6.76 -8.14
C GLY A 12 -5.20 -5.73 -7.14
N THR A 13 -3.91 -5.79 -6.82
CA THR A 13 -3.24 -4.81 -5.94
C THR A 13 -3.13 -3.46 -6.60
N ILE A 14 -2.72 -3.42 -7.87
CA ILE A 14 -2.65 -2.19 -8.69
C ILE A 14 -4.03 -1.55 -8.80
N GLU A 15 -5.06 -2.34 -9.07
CA GLU A 15 -6.43 -1.86 -9.15
C GLU A 15 -6.89 -1.29 -7.81
N TYR A 16 -6.62 -2.01 -6.72
CA TYR A 16 -6.95 -1.57 -5.37
C TYR A 16 -6.31 -0.24 -4.98
N VAL A 17 -5.01 -0.10 -5.22
CA VAL A 17 -4.27 1.16 -5.03
C VAL A 17 -4.85 2.27 -5.90
N SER A 18 -5.15 1.97 -7.16
CA SER A 18 -5.74 2.95 -8.09
C SER A 18 -7.13 3.41 -7.65
N ARG A 19 -7.95 2.51 -7.09
CA ARG A 19 -9.25 2.85 -6.49
C ARG A 19 -9.07 3.75 -5.27
N SER A 20 -8.06 3.49 -4.44
CA SER A 20 -7.75 4.29 -3.25
C SER A 20 -7.28 5.70 -3.63
N SER A 21 -6.45 5.84 -4.67
CA SER A 21 -6.11 7.15 -5.25
C SER A 21 -7.36 7.90 -5.74
N LYS A 22 -8.24 7.25 -6.49
CA LYS A 22 -9.49 7.87 -6.96
C LYS A 22 -10.39 8.33 -5.81
N LEU A 23 -10.44 7.56 -4.73
CA LEU A 23 -11.16 7.95 -3.51
C LEU A 23 -10.55 9.21 -2.92
N LEU A 24 -9.23 9.25 -2.70
CA LEU A 24 -8.54 10.42 -2.16
C LEU A 24 -8.76 11.68 -3.02
N LYS A 25 -8.68 11.52 -4.34
CA LYS A 25 -9.00 12.59 -5.30
C LYS A 25 -10.44 13.10 -5.14
N LYS A 26 -11.42 12.18 -5.06
CA LYS A 26 -12.82 12.56 -4.91
C LYS A 26 -13.03 13.35 -3.62
N VAL A 27 -12.43 12.90 -2.53
CA VAL A 27 -12.59 13.54 -1.22
C VAL A 27 -11.89 14.91 -1.19
N SER A 28 -10.70 15.03 -1.77
CA SER A 28 -10.01 16.32 -1.87
C SER A 28 -10.77 17.33 -2.73
N ASP A 29 -11.38 16.90 -3.83
CA ASP A 29 -12.24 17.76 -4.66
C ASP A 29 -13.46 18.26 -3.84
N ILE A 30 -14.11 17.36 -3.08
CA ILE A 30 -15.25 17.71 -2.21
C ILE A 30 -14.84 18.68 -1.09
N THR A 31 -13.74 18.42 -0.39
CA THR A 31 -13.31 19.28 0.72
C THR A 31 -12.87 20.65 0.20
N LYS A 32 -12.20 20.70 -0.95
CA LYS A 32 -11.76 21.94 -1.59
C LYS A 32 -12.91 22.89 -1.90
N GLU A 33 -14.05 22.36 -2.36
CA GLU A 33 -15.26 23.16 -2.63
C GLU A 33 -15.87 23.76 -1.36
N LYS A 34 -15.57 23.18 -0.19
CA LYS A 34 -16.13 23.57 1.11
C LYS A 34 -15.18 24.38 1.99
N ILE A 35 -13.95 24.64 1.56
CA ILE A 35 -12.95 25.41 2.35
C ILE A 35 -13.48 26.79 2.76
N LYS A 36 -14.26 27.46 1.90
CA LYS A 36 -14.83 28.78 2.23
C LYS A 36 -15.78 28.72 3.43
N ASP A 37 -16.53 27.63 3.57
CA ASP A 37 -17.49 27.43 4.66
C ASP A 37 -16.79 26.87 5.91
N TYR A 38 -15.74 26.05 5.70
CA TYR A 38 -14.98 25.39 6.76
C TYR A 38 -13.47 25.55 6.53
N PRO A 39 -12.86 26.68 6.93
CA PRO A 39 -11.45 26.98 6.67
C PRO A 39 -10.44 25.89 7.06
N TYR A 40 -10.67 25.15 8.16
CA TYR A 40 -9.76 24.05 8.54
C TYR A 40 -9.79 22.83 7.60
N LEU A 41 -10.67 22.81 6.59
CA LEU A 41 -10.59 21.82 5.52
C LEU A 41 -9.37 22.02 4.62
N ASP A 42 -8.73 23.19 4.61
CA ASP A 42 -7.56 23.45 3.75
C ASP A 42 -6.40 22.49 4.09
N ASP A 43 -6.01 22.44 5.37
CA ASP A 43 -4.99 21.51 5.86
C ASP A 43 -5.36 20.05 5.56
N LEU A 44 -6.62 19.67 5.79
CA LEU A 44 -7.11 18.32 5.52
C LEU A 44 -7.09 17.98 4.02
N THR A 45 -7.44 18.94 3.16
CA THR A 45 -7.44 18.80 1.70
C THR A 45 -6.03 18.56 1.19
N GLU A 46 -5.06 19.30 1.71
CA GLU A 46 -3.66 19.14 1.35
C GLU A 46 -3.14 17.74 1.69
N GLU A 47 -3.46 17.21 2.87
CA GLU A 47 -3.06 15.84 3.23
C GLU A 47 -3.73 14.78 2.35
N TYR A 48 -5.00 14.97 1.93
CA TYR A 48 -5.63 14.10 0.94
C TYR A 48 -4.91 14.11 -0.41
N ILE A 49 -4.50 15.28 -0.89
CA ILE A 49 -3.75 15.44 -2.14
C ILE A 49 -2.38 14.77 -2.05
N GLN A 50 -1.66 14.97 -0.94
CA GLN A 50 -0.36 14.36 -0.73
C GLN A 50 -0.44 12.84 -0.62
N ALA A 51 -1.43 12.32 0.11
CA ALA A 51 -1.70 10.88 0.15
C ALA A 51 -2.05 10.33 -1.24
N GLN A 52 -2.86 11.05 -2.02
CA GLN A 52 -3.21 10.65 -3.39
C GLN A 52 -1.96 10.47 -4.25
N HIS A 53 -1.04 11.44 -4.20
CA HIS A 53 0.21 11.36 -4.97
C HIS A 53 1.08 10.16 -4.57
N LEU A 54 1.07 9.76 -3.31
CA LEU A 54 1.77 8.55 -2.88
C LEU A 54 1.10 7.29 -3.44
N TYR A 55 -0.23 7.20 -3.38
CA TYR A 55 -0.98 6.11 -4.01
C TYR A 55 -0.79 6.05 -5.54
N ASP A 56 -0.63 7.18 -6.22
CA ASP A 56 -0.41 7.23 -7.67
C ASP A 56 0.98 6.68 -8.08
N ARG A 57 1.97 6.74 -7.19
CA ARG A 57 3.33 6.22 -7.43
C ARG A 57 3.44 4.71 -7.25
N THR A 58 2.65 4.13 -6.32
CA THR A 58 2.74 2.71 -5.96
C THR A 58 2.58 1.75 -7.16
N PRO A 59 1.62 1.92 -8.09
CA PRO A 59 1.41 0.98 -9.19
C PRO A 59 2.61 0.85 -10.11
N LYS A 60 3.30 1.97 -10.40
CA LYS A 60 4.49 1.96 -11.24
C LYS A 60 5.59 1.13 -10.60
N LEU A 61 5.82 1.32 -9.30
CA LEU A 61 6.83 0.59 -8.56
C LEU A 61 6.51 -0.90 -8.47
N LEU A 62 5.25 -1.26 -8.23
CA LEU A 62 4.81 -2.65 -8.21
C LEU A 62 5.00 -3.34 -9.57
N LYS A 63 4.71 -2.66 -10.68
CA LYS A 63 4.97 -3.18 -12.03
C LYS A 63 6.46 -3.40 -12.27
N LEU A 64 7.29 -2.41 -11.98
CA LEU A 64 8.74 -2.52 -12.15
C LEU A 64 9.31 -3.68 -11.34
N LEU A 65 8.86 -3.85 -10.09
CA LEU A 65 9.26 -4.98 -9.24
C LEU A 65 8.83 -6.33 -9.81
N SER A 66 7.66 -6.40 -10.47
CA SER A 66 7.15 -7.64 -11.06
C SER A 66 7.82 -8.04 -12.38
N GLU A 67 8.37 -7.06 -13.11
CA GLU A 67 9.04 -7.26 -14.40
C GLU A 67 10.49 -7.74 -14.24
N ILE A 68 11.01 -7.76 -13.01
CA ILE A 68 12.39 -8.16 -12.73
C ILE A 68 12.56 -9.66 -13.01
N ASN A 69 13.41 -9.95 -13.99
CA ASN A 69 13.84 -11.31 -14.25
C ASN A 69 14.82 -11.79 -13.17
N ILE A 70 14.40 -12.79 -12.39
CA ILE A 70 15.19 -13.36 -11.30
C ILE A 70 16.51 -13.97 -11.83
N THR A 71 16.52 -14.53 -13.04
CA THR A 71 17.74 -15.10 -13.63
C THR A 71 18.80 -14.01 -13.84
N ASP A 72 18.39 -12.83 -14.29
CA ASP A 72 19.31 -11.69 -14.49
C ASP A 72 19.81 -11.15 -13.14
N ALA A 73 18.95 -11.18 -12.12
CA ALA A 73 19.32 -10.79 -10.75
C ALA A 73 20.35 -11.73 -10.10
N ILE A 74 20.42 -13.00 -10.50
CA ILE A 74 21.45 -13.93 -10.00
C ILE A 74 22.83 -13.59 -10.58
N ILE A 75 22.87 -13.04 -11.80
CA ILE A 75 24.11 -12.86 -12.58
C ILE A 75 24.64 -11.42 -12.45
N SER A 76 23.77 -10.42 -12.26
CA SER A 76 24.15 -9.00 -12.33
C SER A 76 24.00 -8.26 -11.00
N ASN A 77 25.13 -7.77 -10.46
CA ASN A 77 25.16 -6.89 -9.29
C ASN A 77 24.34 -5.60 -9.50
N GLU A 78 24.27 -5.08 -10.73
CA GLU A 78 23.49 -3.90 -11.08
C GLU A 78 21.98 -4.15 -10.92
N VAL A 79 21.50 -5.31 -11.39
CA VAL A 79 20.09 -5.70 -11.21
C VAL A 79 19.75 -5.83 -9.73
N ILE A 80 20.67 -6.37 -8.93
CA ILE A 80 20.51 -6.49 -7.48
C ILE A 80 20.42 -5.12 -6.80
N GLU A 81 21.28 -4.18 -7.18
CA GLU A 81 21.24 -2.82 -6.66
C GLU A 81 19.92 -2.13 -7.01
N ASN A 82 19.45 -2.27 -8.25
CA ASN A 82 18.15 -1.77 -8.69
C ASN A 82 17.00 -2.36 -7.87
N ILE A 83 17.02 -3.68 -7.59
CA ILE A 83 16.03 -4.32 -6.72
C ILE A 83 16.07 -3.70 -5.31
N ASN A 84 17.24 -3.57 -4.71
CA ASN A 84 17.36 -3.01 -3.36
C ASN A 84 16.87 -1.57 -3.30
N ASN A 85 17.17 -0.77 -4.33
CA ASN A 85 16.70 0.61 -4.45
C ASN A 85 15.18 0.68 -4.60
N MET A 86 14.57 -0.16 -5.44
CA MET A 86 13.11 -0.22 -5.58
C MET A 86 12.41 -0.73 -4.32
N LYS A 87 13.01 -1.69 -3.61
CA LYS A 87 12.50 -2.14 -2.31
C LYS A 87 12.55 -1.01 -1.28
N TYR A 88 13.67 -0.31 -1.21
CA TYR A 88 13.83 0.85 -0.32
C TYR A 88 12.82 1.96 -0.65
N GLU A 89 12.59 2.23 -1.95
CA GLU A 89 11.55 3.16 -2.37
C GLU A 89 10.15 2.68 -1.97
N LEU A 90 9.85 1.39 -2.08
CA LEU A 90 8.54 0.84 -1.68
C LEU A 90 8.35 0.96 -0.17
N ASP A 91 9.35 0.58 0.63
CA ASP A 91 9.33 0.70 2.09
C ASP A 91 9.02 2.15 2.49
N HIS A 92 9.72 3.11 1.89
CA HIS A 92 9.49 4.54 2.16
C HIS A 92 8.15 5.04 1.65
N LEU A 93 7.65 4.52 0.53
CA LEU A 93 6.34 4.89 0.01
C LEU A 93 5.23 4.47 0.96
N ILE A 94 5.30 3.23 1.49
CA ILE A 94 4.34 2.71 2.46
C ILE A 94 4.39 3.50 3.77
N GLU A 95 5.59 3.76 4.28
CA GLU A 95 5.80 4.56 5.49
C GLU A 95 5.29 6.00 5.33
N SER A 96 5.65 6.66 4.22
CA SER A 96 5.16 8.01 3.92
C SER A 96 3.64 8.05 3.79
N THR A 97 3.05 7.04 3.14
CA THR A 97 1.59 6.94 3.00
C THR A 97 0.95 6.81 4.37
N GLN A 98 1.51 5.97 5.25
CA GLN A 98 1.04 5.87 6.62
C GLN A 98 1.05 7.23 7.33
N PHE A 99 2.17 7.95 7.30
CA PHE A 99 2.25 9.25 7.97
C PHE A 99 1.18 10.22 7.48
N ARG A 100 0.94 10.28 6.16
CA ARG A 100 -0.12 11.13 5.59
C ARG A 100 -1.52 10.72 6.02
N ILE A 101 -1.80 9.42 6.10
CA ILE A 101 -3.10 8.93 6.56
C ILE A 101 -3.31 9.17 8.07
N ASP A 102 -2.23 9.09 8.88
CA ASP A 102 -2.27 9.42 10.30
C ASP A 102 -2.51 10.93 10.51
N ASP A 103 -1.91 11.78 9.66
CA ASP A 103 -2.16 13.23 9.64
C ASP A 103 -3.60 13.57 9.20
N ILE A 104 -4.13 12.89 8.18
CA ILE A 104 -5.55 13.00 7.78
C ILE A 104 -6.48 12.77 8.98
N ASP A 105 -6.25 11.75 9.80
CA ASP A 105 -7.08 11.49 10.98
C ASP A 105 -6.99 12.63 12.01
N THR A 106 -5.79 13.20 12.17
CA THR A 106 -5.54 14.34 13.06
C THR A 106 -6.29 15.59 12.59
N TYR A 107 -6.17 15.96 11.32
CA TYR A 107 -6.88 17.11 10.76
C TYR A 107 -8.39 16.90 10.67
N PHE A 108 -8.85 15.68 10.37
CA PHE A 108 -10.27 15.34 10.39
C PHE A 108 -10.89 15.57 11.78
N LYS A 109 -10.23 15.12 12.85
CA LYS A 109 -10.68 15.37 14.24
C LYS A 109 -10.72 16.86 14.58
N ARG A 110 -9.78 17.64 14.04
CA ARG A 110 -9.79 19.10 14.20
C ARG A 110 -11.02 19.72 13.53
N VAL A 111 -11.28 19.37 12.28
CA VAL A 111 -12.49 19.81 11.54
C VAL A 111 -13.77 19.40 12.26
N GLU A 112 -13.84 18.16 12.75
CA GLU A 112 -14.96 17.69 13.57
C GLU A 112 -15.15 18.57 14.80
N THR A 113 -14.09 18.84 15.56
CA THR A 113 -14.15 19.60 16.81
C THR A 113 -14.61 21.03 16.58
N GLU A 114 -14.11 21.67 15.53
CA GLU A 114 -14.35 23.09 15.23
C GLU A 114 -15.74 23.35 14.65
N TYR A 115 -16.28 22.44 13.84
CA TYR A 115 -17.51 22.70 13.09
C TYR A 115 -18.66 21.73 13.38
N PHE A 116 -18.38 20.47 13.72
CA PHE A 116 -19.40 19.41 13.70
C PHE A 116 -19.62 18.72 15.05
N LEU A 117 -18.88 19.09 16.09
CA LEU A 117 -19.01 18.49 17.42
C LEU A 117 -20.44 18.56 17.97
N LYS A 118 -21.14 19.66 17.67
CA LYS A 118 -22.53 19.92 18.07
C LYS A 118 -23.57 19.53 17.02
N ASP A 119 -23.14 19.21 15.80
CA ASP A 119 -24.02 18.83 14.69
C ASP A 119 -23.45 17.64 13.89
N LYS A 120 -23.30 16.51 14.59
CA LYS A 120 -22.83 15.25 13.96
C LYS A 120 -23.83 14.66 12.95
N LYS A 121 -25.00 15.29 12.78
CA LYS A 121 -26.01 14.90 11.78
C LYS A 121 -25.92 15.71 10.49
N ASN A 122 -25.04 16.71 10.44
CA ASN A 122 -24.75 17.46 9.24
C ASN A 122 -24.37 16.50 8.10
N GLU A 123 -25.07 16.60 6.96
CA GLU A 123 -24.92 15.68 5.83
C GLU A 123 -23.48 15.63 5.31
N PHE A 124 -22.83 16.80 5.20
CA PHE A 124 -21.45 16.88 4.75
C PHE A 124 -20.48 16.21 5.73
N TYR A 125 -20.67 16.42 7.05
CA TYR A 125 -19.85 15.73 8.05
C TYR A 125 -20.03 14.21 8.01
N VAL A 126 -21.26 13.72 7.88
CA VAL A 126 -21.56 12.29 7.78
C VAL A 126 -20.87 11.69 6.54
N GLU A 127 -20.93 12.39 5.40
CA GLU A 127 -20.25 11.98 4.18
C GLU A 127 -18.72 11.96 4.35
N LEU A 128 -18.14 13.05 4.88
CA LEU A 128 -16.70 13.15 5.12
C LEU A 128 -16.19 12.09 6.10
N SER A 129 -16.95 11.81 7.16
CA SER A 129 -16.64 10.76 8.15
C SER A 129 -16.64 9.36 7.53
N SER A 130 -17.60 9.08 6.64
CA SER A 130 -17.63 7.84 5.85
C SER A 130 -16.40 7.71 4.96
N TYR A 131 -16.01 8.78 4.26
CA TYR A 131 -14.80 8.76 3.45
C TYR A 131 -13.52 8.58 4.28
N ASN A 132 -13.41 9.28 5.41
CA ASN A 132 -12.26 9.12 6.30
C ASN A 132 -12.11 7.66 6.76
N SER A 133 -13.22 7.02 7.12
CA SER A 133 -13.23 5.59 7.50
C SER A 133 -12.73 4.69 6.35
N GLN A 134 -13.19 4.94 5.11
CA GLN A 134 -12.74 4.19 3.93
C GLN A 134 -11.24 4.39 3.64
N ILE A 135 -10.72 5.59 3.87
CA ILE A 135 -9.30 5.90 3.70
C ILE A 135 -8.45 5.19 4.76
N GLN A 136 -8.88 5.18 6.03
CA GLN A 136 -8.20 4.45 7.11
C GLN A 136 -8.17 2.94 6.85
N ASP A 137 -9.30 2.38 6.41
CA ASP A 137 -9.34 0.98 6.01
C ASP A 137 -8.47 0.71 4.78
N SER A 138 -8.26 1.72 3.94
CA SER A 138 -7.41 1.56 2.78
C SER A 138 -5.93 1.41 3.15
N LEU A 139 -5.46 2.16 4.15
CA LEU A 139 -4.12 2.01 4.68
C LEU A 139 -3.91 0.64 5.32
N LYS A 140 -4.88 0.18 6.13
CA LYS A 140 -4.79 -1.14 6.79
C LYS A 140 -4.60 -2.26 5.79
N LYS A 141 -5.35 -2.23 4.68
CA LYS A 141 -5.22 -3.22 3.61
C LYS A 141 -3.87 -3.12 2.90
N LEU A 142 -3.42 -1.92 2.56
CA LEU A 142 -2.11 -1.71 1.94
C LEU A 142 -0.95 -2.21 2.84
N LYS A 143 -1.01 -1.93 4.14
CA LYS A 143 -0.06 -2.45 5.13
C LYS A 143 -0.12 -3.96 5.23
N SER A 144 -1.31 -4.55 5.30
CA SER A 144 -1.47 -6.01 5.39
C SER A 144 -0.86 -6.72 4.16
N ILE A 145 -1.04 -6.12 2.99
CA ILE A 145 -0.41 -6.54 1.73
C ILE A 145 1.12 -6.52 1.86
N TYR A 146 1.66 -5.42 2.36
CA TYR A 146 3.11 -5.21 2.50
C TYR A 146 3.74 -6.11 3.58
N ASP A 147 3.14 -6.18 4.77
CA ASP A 147 3.61 -6.99 5.90
C ASP A 147 3.50 -8.49 5.61
N GLY A 148 2.43 -8.92 4.92
CA GLY A 148 2.30 -10.28 4.41
C GLY A 148 3.44 -10.63 3.46
N GLY A 149 3.89 -9.67 2.65
CA GLY A 149 5.11 -9.78 1.87
C GLY A 149 6.35 -10.00 2.74
N LYS A 150 6.55 -9.14 3.74
CA LYS A 150 7.72 -9.13 4.63
C LYS A 150 7.88 -10.40 5.47
N LEU A 151 6.81 -10.91 6.06
CA LEU A 151 6.85 -12.12 6.92
C LEU A 151 7.39 -13.33 6.16
N LEU A 152 6.91 -13.52 4.94
CA LEU A 152 7.33 -14.65 4.13
C LEU A 152 8.78 -14.51 3.60
N THR A 153 9.28 -13.28 3.41
CA THR A 153 10.72 -13.09 3.13
C THR A 153 11.60 -13.59 4.28
N LYS A 154 11.16 -13.44 5.54
CA LYS A 154 11.88 -13.95 6.71
C LYS A 154 11.88 -15.47 6.70
N GLU A 155 10.71 -16.09 6.53
CA GLU A 155 10.58 -17.55 6.51
C GLU A 155 11.47 -18.20 5.45
N VAL A 156 11.56 -17.61 4.25
CA VAL A 156 12.45 -18.17 3.23
C VAL A 156 13.92 -17.85 3.45
N SER A 157 14.24 -16.67 4.00
CA SER A 157 15.62 -16.41 4.44
C SER A 157 16.09 -17.43 5.48
N GLU A 158 15.19 -17.92 6.34
CA GLU A 158 15.46 -18.97 7.32
C GLU A 158 15.57 -20.36 6.68
N ILE A 159 14.68 -20.71 5.75
CA ILE A 159 14.77 -21.97 4.99
C ILE A 159 16.08 -22.03 4.20
N ASN A 160 16.49 -20.94 3.55
CA ASN A 160 17.74 -20.87 2.79
C ASN A 160 18.97 -20.92 3.69
N ARG A 161 18.98 -20.23 4.83
CA ARG A 161 20.07 -20.37 5.82
C ARG A 161 20.23 -21.80 6.31
N LYS A 162 19.12 -22.54 6.47
CA LYS A 162 19.16 -23.96 6.83
C LYS A 162 19.73 -24.83 5.70
N LYS A 163 19.35 -24.56 4.45
CA LYS A 163 19.72 -25.38 3.28
C LYS A 163 21.14 -25.10 2.77
N PHE A 164 21.60 -23.85 2.89
CA PHE A 164 22.88 -23.35 2.40
C PHE A 164 23.76 -22.87 3.54
N LYS A 165 24.22 -23.79 4.41
CA LYS A 165 25.17 -23.45 5.47
C LYS A 165 26.59 -23.12 4.95
N ASN A 166 26.91 -23.54 3.72
CA ASN A 166 28.28 -23.49 3.18
C ASN A 166 28.43 -22.75 1.82
N SER A 167 27.37 -22.13 1.27
CA SER A 167 27.53 -21.35 0.04
C SER A 167 27.86 -19.89 0.35
N ASP A 168 28.66 -19.28 -0.52
CA ASP A 168 29.07 -17.87 -0.44
C ASP A 168 27.92 -16.97 0.01
N LYS A 169 28.17 -16.13 1.02
CA LYS A 169 27.21 -15.17 1.59
C LYS A 169 26.51 -14.32 0.52
N VAL A 170 27.15 -14.14 -0.63
CA VAL A 170 26.68 -13.44 -1.81
C VAL A 170 25.47 -14.15 -2.42
N LEU A 171 25.59 -15.45 -2.70
CA LEU A 171 24.53 -16.26 -3.32
C LEU A 171 23.30 -16.36 -2.41
N THR A 172 23.50 -16.52 -1.10
CA THR A 172 22.39 -16.58 -0.12
C THR A 172 21.65 -15.25 -0.04
N LYS A 173 22.36 -14.11 -0.14
CA LYS A 173 21.74 -12.79 -0.14
C LYS A 173 20.89 -12.58 -1.40
N HIS A 174 21.38 -13.00 -2.58
CA HIS A 174 20.67 -12.85 -3.85
C HIS A 174 19.45 -13.75 -4.00
N ILE A 175 19.57 -15.02 -3.59
CA ILE A 175 18.44 -15.94 -3.51
C ILE A 175 17.38 -15.38 -2.55
N ASN A 176 17.79 -14.80 -1.42
CA ASN A 176 16.84 -14.19 -0.49
C ASN A 176 16.12 -12.97 -1.07
N THR A 177 16.76 -12.16 -1.91
CA THR A 177 16.10 -10.99 -2.52
C THR A 177 15.16 -11.41 -3.66
N GLY A 178 15.58 -12.29 -4.56
CA GLY A 178 14.72 -12.80 -5.64
C GLY A 178 13.52 -13.59 -5.12
N ILE A 179 13.74 -14.37 -4.06
CA ILE A 179 12.64 -15.05 -3.39
C ILE A 179 11.81 -14.08 -2.56
N ALA A 180 12.38 -13.05 -1.93
CA ALA A 180 11.58 -12.02 -1.26
C ALA A 180 10.58 -11.36 -2.23
N LEU A 181 10.98 -11.10 -3.47
CA LEU A 181 10.12 -10.58 -4.54
C LEU A 181 9.06 -11.58 -4.98
N PHE A 182 9.48 -12.80 -5.33
CA PHE A 182 8.55 -13.89 -5.68
C PHE A 182 7.53 -14.12 -4.56
N ILE A 183 7.95 -13.91 -3.31
CA ILE A 183 7.06 -14.08 -2.19
C ILE A 183 6.22 -12.88 -1.91
N ILE A 184 6.69 -11.63 -1.96
CA ILE A 184 5.78 -10.47 -1.88
C ILE A 184 4.62 -10.64 -2.87
N LEU A 185 4.92 -11.14 -4.08
CA LEU A 185 3.91 -11.50 -5.09
C LEU A 185 3.01 -12.68 -4.68
N THR A 186 3.55 -13.79 -4.15
CA THR A 186 2.72 -14.91 -3.66
C THR A 186 2.06 -14.68 -2.29
N SER A 187 2.50 -13.72 -1.49
CA SER A 187 1.87 -13.31 -0.23
C SER A 187 0.59 -12.54 -0.50
N LEU A 188 0.67 -11.63 -1.48
CA LEU A 188 -0.50 -10.95 -2.01
C LEU A 188 -1.56 -11.98 -2.47
N LEU A 189 -1.13 -13.13 -3.01
CA LEU A 189 -1.96 -14.28 -3.39
C LEU A 189 -2.71 -14.84 -2.18
N VAL A 190 -1.99 -15.15 -1.10
CA VAL A 190 -2.56 -15.73 0.13
C VAL A 190 -3.52 -14.75 0.79
N TYR A 191 -3.20 -13.46 0.81
CA TYR A 191 -4.05 -12.43 1.39
C TYR A 191 -5.39 -12.31 0.66
N PHE A 192 -5.42 -12.31 -0.68
CA PHE A 192 -6.68 -12.25 -1.43
C PHE A 192 -7.50 -13.53 -1.36
N ILE A 193 -6.86 -14.69 -1.18
CA ILE A 193 -7.58 -15.95 -0.94
C ILE A 193 -8.24 -15.94 0.45
N GLN A 194 -7.54 -15.48 1.49
CA GLN A 194 -8.07 -15.47 2.86
C GLN A 194 -9.03 -14.32 3.15
N PHE A 195 -8.75 -13.12 2.60
CA PHE A 195 -9.52 -11.90 2.82
C PHE A 195 -10.32 -11.51 1.58
N LYS A 196 -10.88 -12.51 0.88
CA LYS A 196 -11.94 -12.28 -0.09
C LYS A 196 -13.03 -11.48 0.65
N PRO A 197 -13.28 -10.20 0.32
CA PRO A 197 -14.49 -9.56 0.81
C PRO A 197 -15.61 -10.50 0.37
N LYS A 198 -16.52 -10.82 1.29
CA LYS A 198 -17.82 -11.39 0.91
C LYS A 198 -18.44 -10.38 -0.05
N ILE A 199 -18.17 -10.54 -1.34
CA ILE A 199 -19.00 -10.00 -2.38
C ILE A 199 -20.27 -10.80 -2.19
N SER A 200 -21.21 -10.16 -1.49
CA SER A 200 -22.58 -10.61 -1.31
C SER A 200 -23.07 -11.13 -2.65
N GLN A 201 -23.38 -12.42 -2.66
CA GLN A 201 -24.29 -12.98 -3.64
C GLN A 201 -25.66 -12.40 -3.29
N ASP A 202 -26.01 -11.31 -3.95
CA ASP A 202 -27.38 -11.10 -4.42
C ASP A 202 -27.42 -11.53 -5.89
#